data_AF-A0A139AXN4-F1
#
_entry.id   AF-A0A139AXN4-F1
#
_cell.length_a   1.000
_cell.length_b   1.000
_cell.length_c   1.000
_cell.angle_alpha   90.00
_cell.angle_beta   90.00
_cell.angle_gamma   90.00
#
_symmetry.space_group_name_H-M   'P 1'
#
loop_
_entity.id
_entity.type
_entity.pdbx_description
1 polymer ?
#
loop_
_entity_poly.entity_id
_entity_poly.type
_entity_poly.pdbx_seq_one_letter_code
_entity_poly.pdbx_strand_id
1 'polypeptide(L)'
;MSAAETTPLLGTSLAPAAVKDTTTEGLSLGFRTARAIGIVALLLGLAQVSLSIYAIVRTKDEECDQPLKLFIGAYAARVLLSVPFYGTQRFGIWSPSWGVSGFASFALSTLDVLNLVLFIFGNMWVFSSETCRDTSPWAFWTGYAWIVWEWVAVAVPLTLCFCVPVTIMLNWRPVLSALVIFMTLLRPGSHFTAIYAPVEPPVQAVADNGQPHVASAV
;
A
#
# COMPACT_ATOMS: atom_id res chain seq x y z
N MET A 1 15.34 63.62 -39.53
CA MET A 1 15.85 62.28 -39.13
C MET A 1 16.08 62.35 -37.63
N SER A 2 15.11 61.87 -36.85
CA SER A 2 15.10 61.91 -35.39
C SER A 2 14.94 60.48 -34.90
N ALA A 3 15.85 60.08 -34.01
CA ALA A 3 15.95 58.74 -33.46
C ALA A 3 14.86 58.52 -32.40
N ALA A 4 14.09 57.45 -32.54
CA ALA A 4 13.13 56.99 -31.54
C ALA A 4 13.82 55.93 -30.68
N GLU A 5 14.00 56.27 -29.40
CA GLU A 5 14.58 55.44 -28.35
C GLU A 5 13.48 54.54 -27.76
N THR A 6 13.61 53.23 -27.97
CA THR A 6 12.68 52.22 -27.45
C THR A 6 13.21 51.63 -26.15
N THR A 7 12.59 52.00 -25.03
CA THR A 7 12.82 51.45 -23.69
C THR A 7 12.13 50.08 -23.55
N PRO A 8 12.83 48.99 -23.17
CA PRO A 8 12.17 47.74 -22.83
C PRO A 8 11.65 47.78 -21.38
N LEU A 9 10.34 47.64 -21.23
CA LEU A 9 9.66 47.48 -19.94
C LEU A 9 9.98 46.09 -19.36
N LEU A 10 10.60 46.12 -18.19
CA LEU A 10 10.94 45.01 -17.31
C LEU A 10 9.65 44.42 -16.72
N GLY A 11 9.12 43.37 -17.36
CA GLY A 11 7.99 42.57 -16.86
C GLY A 11 8.45 41.57 -15.80
N THR A 12 8.02 41.81 -14.57
CA THR A 12 8.20 41.01 -13.36
C THR A 12 8.03 39.50 -13.56
N SER A 13 9.12 38.77 -13.31
CA SER A 13 9.17 37.32 -13.13
C SER A 13 8.31 36.91 -11.92
N LEU A 14 7.19 36.23 -12.20
CA LEU A 14 6.40 35.50 -11.21
C LEU A 14 7.22 34.29 -10.73
N ALA A 15 7.69 34.37 -9.49
CA ALA A 15 8.37 33.26 -8.82
C ALA A 15 7.44 32.04 -8.78
N PRO A 16 7.89 30.83 -9.19
CA PRO A 16 7.14 29.62 -8.99
C PRO A 16 7.04 29.36 -7.48
N ALA A 17 5.83 29.44 -6.94
CA ALA A 17 5.55 29.05 -5.57
C ALA A 17 6.06 27.62 -5.36
N ALA A 18 6.99 27.50 -4.40
CA ALA A 18 7.62 26.25 -4.01
C ALA A 18 6.55 25.24 -3.57
N VAL A 19 6.19 24.32 -4.47
CA VAL A 19 5.51 23.07 -4.15
C VAL A 19 6.50 22.23 -3.37
N LYS A 20 6.44 22.36 -2.04
CA LYS A 20 7.34 21.73 -1.08
C LYS A 20 7.10 20.21 -1.07
N ASP A 21 7.95 19.49 -1.82
CA ASP A 21 8.52 18.15 -1.58
C ASP A 21 7.87 17.23 -0.52
N THR A 22 6.55 17.03 -0.55
CA THR A 22 5.90 16.01 0.31
C THR A 22 5.91 14.64 -0.39
N THR A 23 6.06 14.61 -1.72
CA THR A 23 6.05 13.39 -2.53
C THR A 23 7.36 12.59 -2.42
N THR A 24 8.48 13.26 -2.16
CA THR A 24 9.83 12.68 -2.14
C THR A 24 10.12 11.91 -0.85
N GLU A 25 9.58 12.37 0.29
CA GLU A 25 9.71 11.66 1.57
C GLU A 25 8.87 10.38 1.62
N GLY A 26 7.64 10.41 1.08
CA GLY A 26 6.76 9.23 1.00
C GLY A 26 7.34 8.11 0.13
N LEU A 27 8.02 8.46 -0.96
CA LEU A 27 8.67 7.48 -1.85
C LEU A 27 9.85 6.76 -1.16
N SER A 28 10.59 7.48 -0.33
CA SER A 28 11.76 6.93 0.39
C SER A 28 11.35 5.95 1.50
N LEU A 29 10.24 6.22 2.20
CA LEU A 29 9.71 5.36 3.24
C LEU A 29 9.15 4.06 2.64
N GLY A 30 8.43 4.16 1.53
CA GLY A 30 7.88 3.01 0.80
C GLY A 30 8.96 2.04 0.29
N PHE A 31 10.12 2.56 -0.13
CA PHE A 31 11.22 1.73 -0.60
C PHE A 31 11.94 0.97 0.54
N ARG A 32 12.04 1.57 1.73
CA ARG A 32 12.65 0.93 2.90
C ARG A 32 11.76 -0.18 3.47
N THR A 33 10.46 0.10 3.61
CA THR A 33 9.48 -0.90 4.07
C THR A 33 9.37 -2.06 3.09
N ALA A 34 9.39 -1.76 1.78
CA ALA A 34 9.39 -2.73 0.71
C ALA A 34 10.52 -3.77 0.81
N ARG A 35 11.74 -3.32 1.08
CA ARG A 35 12.92 -4.17 1.23
C ARG A 35 12.88 -4.96 2.54
N ALA A 36 12.48 -4.32 3.64
CA ALA A 36 12.35 -4.99 4.94
C ALA A 36 11.36 -6.15 4.88
N ILE A 37 10.19 -5.96 4.27
CA ILE A 37 9.19 -7.02 4.08
C ILE A 37 9.76 -8.18 3.27
N GLY A 38 10.51 -7.90 2.20
CA GLY A 38 11.15 -8.93 1.38
C GLY A 38 12.18 -9.76 2.15
N ILE A 39 13.01 -9.11 2.96
CA ILE A 39 14.02 -9.79 3.79
C ILE A 39 13.34 -10.65 4.86
N VAL A 40 12.33 -10.11 5.55
CA VAL A 40 11.59 -10.87 6.57
C VAL A 40 10.90 -12.08 5.96
N ALA A 41 10.25 -11.93 4.80
CA ALA A 41 9.63 -13.04 4.09
C ALA A 41 10.65 -14.12 3.69
N LEU A 42 11.84 -13.72 3.23
CA LEU A 42 12.91 -14.65 2.89
C LEU A 42 13.41 -15.42 4.13
N LEU A 43 13.62 -14.74 5.26
CA LEU A 43 14.06 -15.38 6.50
C LEU A 43 13.01 -16.35 7.04
N LEU A 44 11.73 -15.97 7.00
CA LEU A 44 10.62 -16.85 7.37
C LEU A 44 10.54 -18.07 6.46
N GLY A 45 10.71 -17.90 5.14
CA GLY A 45 10.73 -18.99 4.17
C GLY A 45 11.89 -19.97 4.41
N LEU A 46 13.09 -19.45 4.70
CA LEU A 46 14.25 -20.27 5.06
C LEU A 46 14.01 -21.04 6.36
N ALA A 47 13.51 -20.37 7.40
CA ALA A 47 13.18 -21.01 8.67
C ALA A 47 12.14 -22.12 8.49
N GLN A 48 11.12 -21.89 7.65
CA GLN A 48 10.08 -22.87 7.32
C GLN A 48 10.65 -24.11 6.63
N VAL A 49 11.52 -23.92 5.63
CA VAL A 49 12.20 -25.05 4.95
C VAL A 49 13.09 -25.80 5.93
N SER A 50 13.88 -25.10 6.74
CA SER A 50 14.77 -25.73 7.73
C SER A 50 14.01 -26.55 8.76
N LEU A 51 12.91 -26.03 9.31
CA LEU A 51 12.04 -26.74 10.25
C LEU A 51 11.39 -27.97 9.60
N SER A 52 10.95 -27.87 8.35
CA SER A 52 10.33 -28.98 7.63
C SER A 52 11.33 -30.10 7.35
N ILE A 53 12.55 -29.75 6.92
CA ILE A 53 13.63 -30.72 6.71
C ILE A 53 14.02 -31.37 8.04
N TYR A 54 14.14 -30.58 9.11
CA TYR A 54 14.46 -31.09 10.44
C TYR A 54 13.42 -32.11 10.92
N ALA A 55 12.12 -31.79 10.79
CA ALA A 55 11.04 -32.70 11.12
C ALA A 55 11.15 -34.01 10.33
N ILE A 56 11.32 -33.94 9.00
CA ILE A 56 11.44 -35.13 8.14
C ILE A 56 12.65 -35.99 8.54
N VAL A 57 13.80 -35.37 8.80
CA VAL A 57 15.03 -36.09 9.17
C VAL A 57 14.87 -36.77 10.53
N ARG A 58 14.22 -36.10 11.49
CA ARG A 58 14.07 -36.64 12.84
C ARG A 58 13.12 -37.83 12.90
N THR A 59 12.13 -37.87 12.02
CA THR A 59 11.05 -38.87 11.98
C THR A 59 11.25 -39.93 10.90
N LYS A 60 12.49 -40.16 10.43
CA LYS A 60 12.76 -41.14 9.36
C LYS A 60 12.41 -42.57 9.78
N ASP A 61 12.72 -42.93 11.02
CA ASP A 61 12.60 -44.29 11.54
C ASP A 61 11.23 -44.60 12.17
N GLU A 62 10.35 -43.59 12.27
CA GLU A 62 9.02 -43.74 12.85
C GLU A 62 8.01 -44.09 11.74
N GLU A 63 7.28 -45.19 11.88
CA GLU A 63 6.23 -45.65 10.94
C GLU A 63 4.92 -44.84 11.05
N CYS A 64 5.00 -43.54 11.37
CA CYS A 64 3.83 -42.67 11.30
C CYS A 64 3.27 -42.61 9.89
N ASP A 65 1.96 -42.45 9.78
CA ASP A 65 1.19 -42.30 8.55
C ASP A 65 1.97 -41.56 7.44
N GLN A 66 2.28 -42.28 6.37
CA GLN A 66 2.88 -41.74 5.14
C GLN A 66 2.27 -40.41 4.63
N PRO A 67 0.93 -40.14 4.71
CA PRO A 67 0.38 -38.88 4.22
C PRO A 67 0.93 -37.65 4.94
N LEU A 68 1.28 -37.73 6.23
CA LEU A 68 1.78 -36.56 6.97
C LEU A 68 3.21 -36.19 6.55
N LYS A 69 4.06 -37.19 6.31
CA LYS A 69 5.42 -36.96 5.77
C LYS A 69 5.35 -36.38 4.36
N LEU A 70 4.42 -36.87 3.54
CA LEU A 70 4.17 -36.36 2.20
C LEU A 70 3.71 -34.90 2.25
N PHE A 71 2.81 -34.56 3.19
CA PHE A 71 2.33 -33.19 3.40
C PHE A 71 3.47 -32.21 3.73
N ILE A 72 4.29 -32.54 4.74
CA ILE A 72 5.42 -31.68 5.15
C ILE A 72 6.42 -31.55 4.00
N GLY A 73 6.69 -32.65 3.27
CA GLY A 73 7.55 -32.66 2.10
C GLY A 73 7.03 -31.77 0.97
N ALA A 74 5.74 -31.85 0.66
CA ALA A 74 5.11 -31.02 -0.36
C ALA A 74 5.13 -29.53 0.03
N TYR A 75 4.93 -29.22 1.31
CA TYR A 75 5.09 -27.85 1.84
C TYR A 75 6.52 -27.32 1.68
N ALA A 76 7.52 -28.11 2.03
CA ALA A 76 8.92 -27.74 1.85
C ALA A 76 9.26 -27.51 0.37
N ALA A 77 8.81 -28.41 -0.51
CA ALA A 77 9.02 -28.29 -1.96
C ALA A 77 8.37 -27.03 -2.53
N ARG A 78 7.14 -26.73 -2.11
CA ARG A 78 6.43 -25.48 -2.46
C ARG A 78 7.26 -24.25 -2.09
N VAL A 79 7.75 -24.17 -0.86
CA VAL A 79 8.51 -23.01 -0.41
C VAL A 79 9.80 -22.88 -1.22
N LEU A 80 10.54 -23.98 -1.42
CA LEU A 80 11.75 -24.00 -2.24
C LEU A 80 11.50 -23.53 -3.67
N LEU A 81 10.38 -23.95 -4.28
CA LEU A 81 9.98 -23.49 -5.61
C LEU A 81 9.63 -22.01 -5.61
N SER A 82 9.03 -21.49 -4.55
CA SER A 82 8.57 -20.08 -4.46
C SER A 82 9.69 -19.06 -4.22
N VAL A 83 10.73 -19.43 -3.46
CA VAL A 83 11.85 -18.54 -3.08
C VAL A 83 12.51 -17.82 -4.28
N PRO A 84 12.89 -18.51 -5.39
CA PRO A 84 13.52 -17.82 -6.52
C PRO A 84 12.58 -16.80 -7.19
N PHE A 85 11.27 -17.06 -7.21
CA PHE A 85 10.31 -16.12 -7.80
C PHE A 85 10.15 -14.84 -6.94
N TYR A 86 10.12 -14.97 -5.60
CA TYR A 86 10.09 -13.80 -4.73
C TYR A 86 11.39 -12.99 -4.77
N GLY A 87 12.53 -13.68 -4.83
CA GLY A 87 13.84 -13.04 -4.90
C GLY A 87 14.02 -12.20 -6.17
N THR A 88 13.64 -12.76 -7.32
CA THR A 88 13.79 -12.10 -8.62
C THR A 88 12.90 -10.86 -8.74
N GLN A 89 11.62 -10.97 -8.37
CA GLN A 89 10.67 -9.86 -8.50
C GLN A 89 10.96 -8.71 -7.53
N ARG A 90 11.42 -9.01 -6.31
CA ARG A 90 11.55 -7.99 -5.26
C ARG A 90 12.91 -7.30 -5.20
N PHE A 91 13.99 -8.03 -5.49
CA PHE A 91 15.34 -7.47 -5.37
C PHE A 91 15.93 -7.02 -6.71
N GLY A 92 15.27 -7.30 -7.84
CA GLY A 92 15.76 -6.92 -9.16
C GLY A 92 17.12 -7.53 -9.51
N ILE A 93 17.54 -8.57 -8.77
CA ILE A 93 18.86 -9.21 -8.91
C ILE A 93 18.98 -9.90 -10.28
N TRP A 94 17.85 -10.30 -10.85
CA TRP A 94 17.77 -10.96 -12.15
C TRP A 94 16.56 -10.41 -12.90
N SER A 95 16.79 -9.53 -13.88
CA SER A 95 15.82 -9.26 -14.93
C SER A 95 16.16 -10.18 -16.11
N PRO A 96 15.63 -11.41 -16.18
CA PRO A 96 15.86 -12.24 -17.34
C PRO A 96 15.19 -11.58 -18.54
N SER A 97 16.00 -11.07 -19.47
CA SER A 97 15.55 -10.35 -20.67
C SER A 97 14.82 -11.23 -21.70
N TRP A 98 14.61 -12.52 -21.42
CA TRP A 98 14.15 -13.51 -22.38
C TRP A 98 12.89 -14.24 -21.88
N GLY A 99 11.68 -13.85 -22.29
CA GLY A 99 10.48 -14.72 -22.26
C GLY A 99 9.99 -15.34 -20.93
N VAL A 100 10.67 -15.15 -19.80
CA VAL A 100 10.37 -15.80 -18.50
C VAL A 100 9.17 -15.19 -17.79
N SER A 101 8.69 -14.02 -18.22
CA SER A 101 7.54 -13.35 -17.59
C SER A 101 6.26 -14.18 -17.64
N GLY A 102 6.02 -14.91 -18.75
CA GLY A 102 4.87 -15.79 -18.89
C GLY A 102 4.94 -17.01 -17.97
N PHE A 103 6.07 -17.72 -17.99
CA PHE A 103 6.26 -18.93 -17.16
C PHE A 103 6.26 -18.61 -15.67
N ALA A 104 6.92 -17.53 -15.23
CA ALA A 104 6.95 -17.14 -13.83
C ALA A 104 5.55 -16.81 -13.30
N SER A 105 4.74 -16.10 -14.10
CA SER A 105 3.36 -15.77 -13.74
C SER A 105 2.49 -17.03 -13.62
N PHE A 106 2.65 -17.98 -14.55
CA PHE A 106 1.97 -19.27 -14.49
C PHE A 106 2.41 -20.12 -13.28
N ALA A 107 3.72 -20.18 -13.00
CA ALA A 107 4.26 -20.92 -11.87
C ALA A 107 3.77 -20.36 -10.54
N LEU A 108 3.74 -19.04 -10.37
CA LEU A 108 3.18 -18.37 -9.19
C LEU A 108 1.69 -18.68 -9.02
N SER A 109 0.90 -18.56 -10.09
CA SER A 109 -0.53 -18.92 -10.05
C SER A 109 -0.74 -20.40 -9.71
N THR A 110 0.12 -21.28 -10.21
CA THR A 110 0.06 -22.73 -9.92
C THR A 110 0.44 -23.01 -8.47
N LEU A 111 1.45 -22.32 -7.94
CA LEU A 111 1.83 -22.40 -6.53
C LEU A 111 0.69 -21.92 -5.64
N ASP A 112 -0.05 -20.89 -6.01
CA ASP A 112 -1.20 -20.42 -5.23
C ASP A 112 -2.32 -21.48 -5.19
N VAL A 113 -2.66 -22.09 -6.32
CA VAL A 113 -3.62 -23.21 -6.38
C VAL A 113 -3.12 -24.40 -5.57
N LEU A 114 -1.83 -24.74 -5.70
CA LEU A 114 -1.20 -25.80 -4.90
C LEU A 114 -1.27 -25.48 -3.41
N ASN A 115 -1.22 -24.20 -3.00
CA ASN A 115 -1.38 -23.83 -1.59
C ASN A 115 -2.74 -24.25 -1.07
N LEU A 116 -3.78 -23.88 -1.83
CA LEU A 116 -5.15 -24.15 -1.45
C LEU A 116 -5.39 -25.66 -1.35
N VAL A 117 -4.87 -26.41 -2.30
CA VAL A 117 -4.96 -27.88 -2.32
C VAL A 117 -4.23 -28.48 -1.13
N LEU A 118 -2.98 -28.07 -0.86
CA LEU A 118 -2.22 -28.53 0.29
C LEU A 118 -2.91 -28.15 1.61
N PHE A 119 -3.48 -26.96 1.71
CA PHE A 119 -4.24 -26.54 2.88
C PHE A 119 -5.44 -27.46 3.14
N ILE A 120 -6.25 -27.78 2.12
CA ILE A 120 -7.41 -28.68 2.27
C ILE A 120 -6.96 -30.08 2.69
N PHE A 121 -6.01 -30.68 1.97
CA PHE A 121 -5.52 -32.03 2.29
C PHE A 121 -4.78 -32.07 3.63
N GLY A 122 -4.03 -31.02 3.97
CA GLY A 122 -3.36 -30.88 5.25
C GLY A 122 -4.34 -30.92 6.41
N ASN A 123 -5.43 -30.15 6.34
CA ASN A 123 -6.49 -30.21 7.35
C ASN A 123 -7.07 -31.63 7.46
N MET A 124 -7.40 -32.27 6.34
CA MET A 124 -7.92 -33.65 6.36
C MET A 124 -6.93 -34.63 7.00
N TRP A 125 -5.65 -34.58 6.63
CA TRP A 125 -4.65 -35.52 7.11
C TRP A 125 -4.27 -35.29 8.58
N VAL A 126 -4.05 -34.04 9.00
CA VAL A 126 -3.69 -33.75 10.39
C VAL A 126 -4.82 -34.11 11.36
N PHE A 127 -6.09 -33.89 10.98
CA PHE A 127 -7.21 -34.27 11.83
C PHE A 127 -7.56 -35.76 11.77
N SER A 128 -7.17 -36.48 10.71
CA SER A 128 -7.37 -37.92 10.63
C SER A 128 -6.33 -38.74 11.43
N SER A 129 -5.18 -38.16 11.76
CA SER A 129 -4.05 -38.89 12.33
C SER A 129 -3.98 -38.77 13.86
N GLU A 130 -4.96 -39.33 14.57
CA GLU A 130 -5.03 -39.31 16.04
C GLU A 130 -3.84 -40.03 16.69
N THR A 131 -3.40 -41.15 16.13
CA THR A 131 -2.29 -41.99 16.64
C THR A 131 -0.92 -41.37 16.44
N CYS A 132 -0.74 -40.57 15.38
CA CYS A 132 0.55 -39.93 15.07
C CYS A 132 0.98 -38.87 16.09
N ARG A 133 0.03 -38.37 16.89
CA ARG A 133 0.31 -37.39 17.92
C ARG A 133 1.28 -37.93 18.99
N ASP A 134 1.15 -39.20 19.32
CA ASP A 134 1.94 -39.83 20.38
C ASP A 134 3.20 -40.52 19.84
N THR A 135 3.14 -41.08 18.63
CA THR A 135 4.26 -41.80 18.03
C THR A 135 5.29 -40.89 17.37
N SER A 136 4.85 -39.80 16.74
CA SER A 136 5.72 -38.85 16.03
C SER A 136 5.33 -37.41 16.33
N PRO A 137 5.55 -36.92 17.57
CA PRO A 137 5.08 -35.61 17.99
C PRO A 137 5.67 -34.48 17.13
N TRP A 138 6.92 -34.62 16.69
CA TRP A 138 7.59 -33.58 15.89
C TRP A 138 6.95 -33.39 14.50
N ALA A 139 6.61 -34.47 13.80
CA ALA A 139 5.91 -34.35 12.51
C ALA A 139 4.49 -33.80 12.72
N PHE A 140 3.76 -34.30 13.73
CA PHE A 140 2.40 -33.87 14.03
C PHE A 140 2.34 -32.37 14.35
N TRP A 141 3.13 -31.89 15.31
CA TRP A 141 3.12 -30.48 15.71
C TRP A 141 3.63 -29.55 14.62
N THR A 142 4.59 -29.99 13.80
CA THR A 142 5.08 -29.20 12.66
C THR A 142 3.97 -29.05 11.60
N GLY A 143 3.31 -30.15 11.22
CA GLY A 143 2.19 -30.12 10.27
C GLY A 143 1.02 -29.27 10.79
N TYR A 144 0.68 -29.42 12.07
CA TYR A 144 -0.35 -28.62 12.73
C TYR A 144 0.01 -27.12 12.75
N ALA A 145 1.24 -26.77 13.08
CA ALA A 145 1.70 -25.37 13.06
C ALA A 145 1.58 -24.74 11.67
N TRP A 146 1.89 -25.48 10.59
CA TRP A 146 1.70 -24.99 9.23
C TRP A 146 0.23 -24.74 8.90
N ILE A 147 -0.67 -25.64 9.29
CA ILE A 147 -2.10 -25.45 9.09
C ILE A 147 -2.60 -24.21 9.83
N VAL A 148 -2.22 -24.04 11.10
CA VAL A 148 -2.59 -22.86 11.89
C VAL A 148 -2.07 -21.58 11.25
N TRP A 149 -0.83 -21.57 10.77
CA TRP A 149 -0.26 -20.42 10.07
C TRP A 149 -1.06 -20.06 8.80
N GLU A 150 -1.48 -21.04 8.02
CA GLU A 150 -2.31 -20.83 6.83
C GLU A 150 -3.72 -20.37 7.17
N TRP A 151 -4.30 -20.87 8.27
CA TRP A 151 -5.57 -20.35 8.79
C TRP A 151 -5.46 -18.86 9.11
N VAL A 152 -4.35 -18.42 9.73
CA VAL A 152 -4.10 -17.00 9.96
C VAL A 152 -3.92 -16.25 8.63
N ALA A 153 -3.14 -16.81 7.70
CA ALA A 153 -2.88 -16.19 6.39
C ALA A 153 -4.15 -16.02 5.55
N VAL A 154 -5.13 -16.93 5.67
CA VAL A 154 -6.44 -16.85 5.01
C VAL A 154 -7.42 -15.99 5.80
N ALA A 155 -7.41 -16.08 7.13
CA ALA A 155 -8.33 -15.32 7.98
C ALA A 155 -8.06 -13.82 7.95
N VAL A 156 -6.79 -13.37 7.89
CA VAL A 156 -6.44 -11.94 7.83
C VAL A 156 -7.07 -11.22 6.63
N PRO A 157 -6.90 -11.66 5.37
CA PRO A 157 -7.54 -11.00 4.23
C PRO A 157 -9.06 -11.14 4.26
N LEU A 158 -9.62 -12.27 4.73
CA LEU A 158 -11.07 -12.41 4.87
C LEU A 158 -11.62 -11.42 5.90
N THR A 159 -11.00 -11.32 7.08
CA THR A 159 -11.40 -10.36 8.12
C THR A 159 -11.24 -8.92 7.62
N LEU A 160 -10.18 -8.58 6.90
CA LEU A 160 -10.05 -7.26 6.27
C LEU A 160 -11.13 -7.02 5.20
N CYS A 161 -11.42 -8.01 4.37
CA CYS A 161 -12.43 -7.94 3.31
C CYS A 161 -13.84 -7.75 3.87
N PHE A 162 -14.17 -8.31 5.03
CA PHE A 162 -15.46 -8.09 5.68
C PHE A 162 -15.48 -6.82 6.55
N CYS A 163 -14.39 -6.51 7.26
CA CYS A 163 -14.33 -5.34 8.16
C CYS A 163 -14.24 -4.00 7.41
N VAL A 164 -13.57 -3.94 6.24
CA VAL A 164 -13.43 -2.68 5.50
C VAL A 164 -14.78 -2.20 4.95
N PRO A 165 -15.59 -3.02 4.25
CA PRO A 165 -16.94 -2.64 3.85
C PRO A 165 -17.83 -2.33 5.05
N VAL A 166 -17.72 -3.06 6.15
CA VAL A 166 -18.52 -2.81 7.36
C VAL A 166 -18.16 -1.48 8.02
N THR A 167 -16.88 -1.12 8.11
CA THR A 167 -16.45 0.19 8.65
C THR A 167 -16.80 1.34 7.72
N ILE A 168 -16.71 1.15 6.40
CA ILE A 168 -17.24 2.10 5.40
C ILE A 168 -18.76 2.24 5.56
N MET A 169 -19.46 1.12 5.79
CA MET A 169 -20.91 1.06 5.96
C MET A 169 -21.41 1.61 7.30
N LEU A 170 -20.57 1.64 8.34
CA LEU A 170 -20.91 2.21 9.65
C LEU A 170 -20.47 3.68 9.73
N ASN A 171 -19.50 4.10 8.93
CA ASN A 171 -18.97 5.45 8.89
C ASN A 171 -19.19 6.11 7.50
N TRP A 172 -20.43 6.08 7.00
CA TRP A 172 -20.79 6.69 5.71
C TRP A 172 -20.65 8.22 5.67
N ARG A 173 -20.56 8.91 6.82
CA ARG A 173 -20.53 10.37 6.88
C ARG A 173 -19.39 10.99 6.03
N PRO A 174 -18.12 10.58 6.16
CA PRO A 174 -17.04 11.06 5.30
C PRO A 174 -17.21 10.69 3.81
N VAL A 175 -17.78 9.52 3.51
CA VAL A 175 -18.05 9.09 2.12
C VAL A 175 -19.11 9.98 1.47
N LEU A 176 -20.19 10.30 2.19
CA LEU A 176 -21.21 11.24 1.77
C LEU A 176 -20.63 12.65 1.56
N SER A 177 -19.77 13.12 2.47
CA SER A 177 -19.09 14.41 2.30
C SER A 177 -18.20 14.44 1.06
N ALA A 178 -17.42 13.39 0.81
CA ALA A 178 -16.58 13.29 -0.38
C ALA A 178 -17.41 13.20 -1.67
N LEU A 179 -18.52 12.44 -1.66
CA LEU A 179 -19.45 12.35 -2.79
C LEU A 179 -20.12 13.68 -3.10
N VAL A 180 -20.54 14.43 -2.08
CA VAL A 180 -21.12 15.77 -2.25
C VAL A 180 -20.09 16.73 -2.84
N ILE A 181 -18.85 16.74 -2.34
CA ILE A 181 -17.77 17.56 -2.90
C ILE A 181 -17.50 17.18 -4.35
N PHE A 182 -17.38 15.89 -4.65
CA PHE A 182 -17.13 15.39 -6.01
C PHE A 182 -18.28 15.72 -6.97
N MET A 183 -19.53 15.56 -6.55
CA MET A 183 -20.72 15.94 -7.33
C MET A 183 -20.81 17.47 -7.54
N THR A 184 -20.36 18.26 -6.57
CA THR A 184 -20.33 19.73 -6.69
C THR A 184 -19.25 20.16 -7.68
N LEU A 185 -18.08 19.50 -7.67
CA LEU A 185 -16.98 19.74 -8.62
C LEU A 185 -17.31 19.25 -10.04
N LEU A 186 -18.09 18.17 -10.17
CA LEU A 186 -18.52 17.65 -11.47
C LEU A 186 -19.68 18.43 -12.08
N ARG A 187 -20.26 19.43 -11.39
CA ARG A 187 -21.34 20.26 -11.94
C ARG A 187 -20.78 21.21 -13.01
N PRO A 188 -20.97 20.93 -14.31
CA PRO A 188 -20.47 21.80 -15.37
C PRO A 188 -21.35 23.05 -15.37
N GLY A 189 -20.78 24.21 -15.07
CA GLY A 189 -21.49 25.50 -15.13
C GLY A 189 -21.68 26.25 -13.81
N SER A 190 -21.03 25.85 -12.71
CA SER A 190 -20.89 26.77 -11.56
C SER A 190 -19.82 27.83 -11.88
N HIS A 191 -20.28 28.88 -12.58
CA HIS A 191 -19.47 30.04 -12.88
C HIS A 191 -18.90 30.64 -11.60
N PHE A 192 -17.58 30.71 -11.57
CA PHE A 192 -16.73 31.49 -10.69
C PHE A 192 -17.20 32.96 -10.70
N THR A 193 -18.20 33.30 -9.88
CA THR A 193 -18.56 34.70 -9.59
C THR A 193 -17.67 35.17 -8.45
N ALA A 194 -16.38 35.26 -8.72
CA ALA A 194 -15.43 35.88 -7.82
C ALA A 194 -15.52 37.40 -7.97
N ILE A 195 -16.10 38.05 -6.95
CA ILE A 195 -15.50 39.19 -6.25
C ILE A 195 -14.99 40.31 -7.18
N TYR A 196 -15.91 41.09 -7.74
CA TYR A 196 -15.67 42.53 -7.90
C TYR A 196 -16.39 43.23 -6.75
N ALA A 197 -15.72 43.35 -5.61
CA ALA A 197 -16.11 44.34 -4.62
C ALA A 197 -15.73 45.71 -5.20
N PRO A 198 -16.68 46.64 -5.39
CA PRO A 198 -16.36 47.98 -5.87
C PRO A 198 -15.48 48.67 -4.83
N VAL A 199 -14.30 49.11 -5.26
CA VAL A 199 -13.43 50.00 -4.48
C VAL A 199 -14.15 51.34 -4.38
N GLU A 200 -14.62 51.70 -3.18
CA GLU A 200 -15.11 53.04 -2.89
C GLU A 200 -13.97 54.05 -3.12
N PRO A 201 -14.18 55.11 -3.92
CA PRO A 201 -13.18 56.15 -4.11
C PRO A 201 -12.99 56.95 -2.82
N PRO A 202 -11.76 57.45 -2.54
CA PRO A 202 -11.48 58.25 -1.37
C PRO A 202 -12.26 59.57 -1.42
N VAL A 203 -13.04 59.82 -0.38
CA VAL A 203 -13.72 61.09 -0.11
C VAL A 203 -12.67 62.20 0.00
N GLN A 204 -12.64 63.12 -0.95
CA GLN A 204 -11.84 64.34 -0.88
C GLN A 204 -12.40 65.24 0.22
N ALA A 205 -11.63 65.43 1.29
CA ALA A 205 -11.90 66.43 2.31
C ALA A 205 -11.78 67.83 1.69
N VAL A 206 -12.90 68.54 1.61
CA VAL A 206 -12.95 69.96 1.27
C VAL A 206 -12.37 70.74 2.46
N ALA A 207 -11.22 71.37 2.23
CA ALA A 207 -10.61 72.31 3.16
C ALA A 207 -11.41 73.62 3.15
N ASP A 208 -12.15 73.86 4.23
CA ASP A 208 -12.86 75.11 4.51
C ASP A 208 -11.85 76.17 4.98
N ASN A 209 -11.43 77.04 4.05
CA ASN A 209 -10.56 78.18 4.34
C ASN A 209 -11.38 79.29 5.01
N GLY A 210 -11.40 79.27 6.33
CA GLY A 210 -11.84 80.41 7.13
C GLY A 210 -10.86 81.59 7.02
N GLN A 211 -11.36 82.76 6.66
CA GLN A 211 -10.73 84.06 6.96
C GLN A 211 -11.76 85.21 6.84
N PRO A 212 -11.51 86.39 7.46
CA PRO A 212 -12.23 86.80 8.66
C PRO A 212 -13.04 88.10 8.47
N HIS A 213 -14.16 88.22 9.20
CA HIS A 213 -14.89 89.47 9.33
C HIS A 213 -14.11 90.44 10.22
N VAL A 214 -13.66 91.54 9.61
CA VAL A 214 -13.14 92.73 10.26
C VAL A 214 -14.32 93.48 10.90
N ALA A 215 -14.34 93.53 12.22
CA ALA A 215 -15.16 94.48 12.98
C ALA A 215 -14.32 95.75 13.21
N SER A 216 -14.75 96.87 12.62
CA SER A 216 -14.25 98.20 12.96
C SER A 216 -15.30 98.93 13.78
N ALA A 217 -14.83 99.50 14.88
CA ALA A 217 -15.56 100.19 15.93
C ALA A 217 -16.17 101.53 15.49
N VAL A 218 -17.17 101.96 16.26
CA VAL A 218 -17.50 103.36 16.59
C VAL A 218 -17.14 103.57 18.05
#